data_AF-A0A945IBC8-F1
#
_entry.id   AF-A0A945IBC8-F1
#
_cell.length_a   1.000
_cell.length_b   1.000
_cell.length_c   1.000
_cell.angle_alpha   90.00
_cell.angle_beta   90.00
_cell.angle_gamma   90.00
#
_symmetry.space_group_name_H-M   'P 1'
#
loop_
_entity.id
_entity.type
_entity.pdbx_description
1 polymer ?
#
loop_
_entity_poly.entity_id
_entity_poly.type
_entity_poly.pdbx_seq_one_letter_code
_entity_poly.pdbx_strand_id
1 'polypeptide(L)'
;SVHDIITLASIVEREVRGKEDREKVADLFLRRLEKGWALQADSTVHYISGRNGDVFTKKTERDVDSLWNTYKYPGLPPGPISTPSIESIMAVVYPKANPYWYFLTDFEGNVHYGKTLEEHNTNRFTYL
;
A
#
# COMPACT_ATOMS: atom_id res chain seq x y z
N SER A 1 -12.81 8.60 -9.42
CA SER A 1 -12.91 10.07 -9.45
C SER A 1 -11.52 10.69 -9.29
N VAL A 2 -11.35 12.02 -9.44
CA VAL A 2 -10.05 12.68 -9.15
C VAL A 2 -9.65 12.45 -7.68
N HIS A 3 -10.62 12.53 -6.77
CA HIS A 3 -10.42 12.27 -5.34
C HIS A 3 -9.85 10.87 -5.07
N ASP A 4 -10.37 9.86 -5.75
CA ASP A 4 -9.92 8.47 -5.59
C ASP A 4 -8.48 8.29 -6.10
N ILE A 5 -8.14 8.93 -7.21
CA ILE A 5 -6.78 8.90 -7.78
C ILE A 5 -5.79 9.51 -6.78
N ILE A 6 -6.10 10.69 -6.24
CA ILE A 6 -5.24 11.36 -5.26
C ILE A 6 -5.14 10.55 -3.96
N THR A 7 -6.24 9.94 -3.53
CA THR A 7 -6.26 9.09 -2.33
C THR A 7 -5.35 7.89 -2.52
N LEU A 8 -5.50 7.14 -3.61
CA LEU A 8 -4.66 5.97 -3.89
C LEU A 8 -3.18 6.37 -4.09
N ALA A 9 -2.93 7.47 -4.82
CA ALA A 9 -1.57 7.97 -5.03
C ALA A 9 -0.88 8.33 -3.71
N SER A 10 -1.62 8.90 -2.74
CA SER A 10 -1.07 9.23 -1.42
C SER A 10 -0.68 8.01 -0.60
N ILE A 11 -1.34 6.87 -0.84
CA ILE A 11 -1.00 5.58 -0.22
C ILE A 11 0.26 5.03 -0.90
N VAL A 12 0.26 4.96 -2.24
CA VAL A 12 1.42 4.48 -3.03
C VAL A 12 2.70 5.27 -2.70
N GLU A 13 2.59 6.60 -2.54
CA GLU A 13 3.71 7.48 -2.15
C GLU A 13 4.37 7.05 -0.84
N ARG A 14 3.57 6.55 0.11
CA ARG A 14 4.04 6.19 1.44
C ARG A 14 4.52 4.75 1.54
N GLU A 15 4.13 3.89 0.60
CA GLU A 15 4.50 2.47 0.58
C GLU A 15 5.85 2.22 -0.12
N VAL A 16 6.12 2.91 -1.23
CA VAL A 16 7.29 2.61 -2.08
C VAL A 16 7.93 3.86 -2.68
N ARG A 17 9.25 3.79 -2.89
CA ARG A 17 10.07 4.93 -3.39
C ARG A 17 10.50 4.79 -4.86
N GLY A 18 10.61 3.58 -5.40
CA GLY A 18 11.05 3.33 -6.78
C GLY A 18 9.96 3.65 -7.78
N LYS A 19 10.30 4.23 -8.95
CA LYS A 19 9.31 4.49 -10.01
C LYS A 19 8.60 3.21 -10.45
N GLU A 20 9.37 2.17 -10.76
CA GLU A 20 8.80 0.89 -11.19
C GLU A 20 7.97 0.23 -10.08
N ASP A 21 8.38 0.37 -8.83
CA ASP A 21 7.62 -0.17 -7.70
C ASP A 21 6.30 0.57 -7.49
N ARG A 22 6.27 1.91 -7.63
CA ARG A 22 5.03 2.68 -7.61
C ARG A 22 4.05 2.19 -8.66
N GLU A 23 4.51 1.98 -9.89
CA GLU A 23 3.67 1.49 -11.00
C GLU A 23 3.12 0.08 -10.73
N LYS A 24 3.93 -0.81 -10.14
CA LYS A 24 3.51 -2.18 -9.80
C LYS A 24 2.56 -2.24 -8.61
N VAL A 25 2.85 -1.48 -7.55
CA VAL A 25 2.02 -1.41 -6.34
C VAL A 25 0.69 -0.73 -6.65
N ALA A 26 0.68 0.30 -7.50
CA ALA A 26 -0.56 0.90 -7.99
C ALA A 26 -1.45 -0.11 -8.73
N ASP A 27 -0.89 -0.90 -9.66
CA ASP A 27 -1.61 -1.99 -10.34
C ASP A 27 -2.20 -3.00 -9.33
N LEU A 28 -1.40 -3.42 -8.36
CA LEU A 28 -1.80 -4.36 -7.31
C LEU A 28 -2.98 -3.81 -6.49
N PHE A 29 -2.91 -2.57 -6.04
CA PHE A 29 -4.01 -1.96 -5.28
C PHE A 29 -5.26 -1.75 -6.13
N LEU A 30 -5.14 -1.33 -7.39
CA LEU A 30 -6.28 -1.20 -8.30
C LEU A 30 -6.99 -2.54 -8.51
N ARG A 31 -6.22 -3.63 -8.74
CA ARG A 31 -6.78 -4.98 -8.84
C ARG A 31 -7.44 -5.45 -7.53
N ARG A 32 -6.88 -5.09 -6.37
CA ARG A 32 -7.52 -5.37 -5.08
C ARG A 32 -8.85 -4.64 -4.95
N LEU A 33 -8.92 -3.36 -5.29
CA LEU A 33 -10.16 -2.58 -5.28
C LEU A 33 -11.22 -3.19 -6.21
N GLU A 34 -10.84 -3.57 -7.43
CA GLU A 34 -11.73 -4.22 -8.39
C GLU A 34 -12.30 -5.55 -7.85
N LYS A 35 -11.50 -6.31 -7.10
CA LYS A 35 -11.90 -7.59 -6.49
C LYS A 35 -12.57 -7.44 -5.11
N GLY A 36 -12.74 -6.22 -4.61
CA GLY A 36 -13.29 -5.97 -3.27
C GLY A 36 -12.36 -6.40 -2.12
N TRP A 37 -11.06 -6.54 -2.37
CA TRP A 37 -10.07 -6.86 -1.36
C TRP A 37 -9.69 -5.61 -0.57
N ALA A 38 -9.41 -5.79 0.72
CA ALA A 38 -8.84 -4.75 1.56
C ALA A 38 -7.41 -4.38 1.08
N LEU A 39 -7.06 -3.09 1.12
CA LEU A 39 -5.73 -2.66 0.68
C LEU A 39 -4.63 -3.09 1.66
N GLN A 40 -4.94 -3.17 2.96
CA GLN A 40 -4.02 -3.62 4.00
C GLN A 40 -2.66 -2.89 3.96
N ALA A 41 -2.72 -1.56 3.84
CA ALA A 41 -1.55 -0.70 3.69
C ALA A 41 -1.14 -0.14 5.07
N ASP A 42 0.08 -0.44 5.52
CA ASP A 42 0.61 -0.01 6.81
C ASP A 42 0.65 1.53 6.92
N SER A 43 0.92 2.21 5.80
CA SER A 43 0.91 3.68 5.71
C SER A 43 -0.40 4.32 6.18
N THR A 44 -1.53 3.65 5.98
CA THR A 44 -2.86 4.16 6.41
C THR A 44 -3.05 4.08 7.93
N VAL A 45 -2.46 3.08 8.57
CA VAL A 45 -2.44 2.93 10.04
C VAL A 45 -1.43 3.89 10.67
N HIS A 46 -0.30 4.14 10.00
CA HIS A 46 0.63 5.21 10.41
C HIS A 46 -0.03 6.59 10.38
N TYR A 47 -0.85 6.87 9.35
CA TYR A 47 -1.64 8.10 9.28
C TYR A 47 -2.57 8.27 10.48
N ILE A 48 -3.29 7.21 10.88
CA ILE A 48 -4.18 7.23 12.04
C ILE A 48 -3.43 7.51 13.34
N SER A 49 -2.26 6.89 13.52
CA SER A 49 -1.46 7.01 14.74
C SER A 49 -0.58 8.27 14.82
N GLY A 50 -0.45 9.02 13.72
CA GLY A 50 0.44 10.17 13.63
C GLY A 50 1.94 9.81 13.74
N ARG A 51 2.30 8.52 13.59
CA ARG A 51 3.67 8.05 13.70
C ARG A 51 4.43 8.24 12.39
N ASN A 52 5.69 8.62 12.49
CA ASN A 52 6.63 8.73 11.37
C ASN A 52 7.88 7.90 11.70
N GLY A 53 8.41 7.14 10.72
CA GLY A 53 9.73 6.51 10.80
C GLY A 53 9.75 5.00 11.07
N ASP A 54 8.63 4.39 11.45
CA ASP A 54 8.50 2.93 11.55
C ASP A 54 8.04 2.35 10.21
N VAL A 55 8.62 1.20 9.81
CA VAL A 55 8.27 0.51 8.54
C VAL A 55 7.06 -0.40 8.70
N PHE A 56 6.85 -0.95 9.91
CA PHE A 56 5.82 -1.95 10.18
C PHE A 56 4.88 -1.52 11.28
N THR A 57 3.60 -1.91 11.15
CA THR A 57 2.63 -1.75 12.23
C THR A 57 2.44 -3.06 12.99
N LYS A 58 2.18 -2.93 14.30
CA LYS A 58 1.84 -4.05 15.18
C LYS A 58 0.39 -4.47 14.95
N LYS A 59 0.08 -5.73 15.26
CA LYS A 59 -1.30 -6.25 15.20
C LYS A 59 -2.29 -5.34 15.95
N THR A 60 -1.93 -4.89 17.14
CA THR A 60 -2.76 -3.98 17.95
C THR A 60 -3.03 -2.63 17.28
N GLU A 61 -2.11 -2.14 16.45
CA GLU A 61 -2.28 -0.89 15.69
C GLU A 61 -3.20 -1.11 14.49
N ARG A 62 -3.13 -2.28 13.85
CA ARG A 62 -4.03 -2.69 12.76
C ARG A 62 -5.47 -2.95 13.22
N ASP A 63 -5.72 -3.07 14.52
CA ASP A 63 -7.05 -3.27 15.08
C ASP A 63 -7.78 -1.95 15.42
N VAL A 64 -7.14 -0.79 15.22
CA VAL A 64 -7.75 0.53 15.50
C VAL A 64 -9.00 0.76 14.64
N ASP A 65 -10.09 1.21 15.26
CA ASP A 65 -11.34 1.51 14.57
C ASP A 65 -11.32 2.91 13.94
N SER A 66 -11.10 2.98 12.63
CA SER A 66 -11.06 4.21 11.85
C SER A 66 -11.36 3.91 10.39
N LEU A 67 -12.08 4.80 9.72
CA LEU A 67 -12.36 4.70 8.28
C LEU A 67 -11.10 4.75 7.41
N TRP A 68 -9.97 5.22 7.96
CA TRP A 68 -8.67 5.16 7.29
C TRP A 68 -8.00 3.79 7.39
N ASN A 69 -8.48 2.89 8.24
CA ASN A 69 -7.85 1.61 8.47
C ASN A 69 -8.21 0.62 7.35
N THR A 70 -7.34 0.56 6.34
CA THR A 70 -7.51 -0.32 5.18
C THR A 70 -7.27 -1.81 5.48
N TYR A 71 -6.98 -2.19 6.73
CA TYR A 71 -7.09 -3.59 7.18
C TYR A 71 -8.51 -3.99 7.56
N LYS A 72 -9.28 -3.05 8.12
CA LYS A 72 -10.65 -3.29 8.61
C LYS A 72 -11.72 -2.97 7.57
N TYR A 73 -11.54 -1.90 6.82
CA TYR A 73 -12.53 -1.40 5.87
C TYR A 73 -12.01 -1.58 4.43
N PRO A 74 -12.58 -2.52 3.64
CA PRO A 74 -12.22 -2.68 2.23
C PRO A 74 -12.58 -1.44 1.41
N GLY A 75 -11.79 -1.18 0.37
CA GLY A 75 -11.92 0.02 -0.47
C GLY A 75 -10.89 1.10 -0.15
N LEU A 76 -11.13 2.30 -0.69
CA LEU A 76 -10.32 3.48 -0.39
C LEU A 76 -10.77 4.13 0.92
N PRO A 77 -9.86 4.70 1.70
CA PRO A 77 -10.23 5.53 2.84
C PRO A 77 -10.94 6.82 2.38
N PRO A 78 -11.58 7.59 3.28
CA PRO A 78 -12.33 8.79 2.91
C PRO A 78 -11.51 9.87 2.20
N GLY A 79 -10.18 9.85 2.32
CA GLY A 79 -9.31 10.80 1.64
C GLY A 79 -7.83 10.44 1.77
N PRO A 80 -6.95 11.25 1.17
CA PRO A 80 -5.52 10.99 1.11
C PRO A 80 -4.86 11.02 2.49
N ILE A 81 -3.76 10.28 2.61
CA ILE A 81 -2.95 10.19 3.84
C ILE A 81 -1.66 11.03 3.78
N SER A 82 -1.35 11.58 2.61
CA SER A 82 -0.15 12.38 2.35
C SER A 82 -0.36 13.27 1.11
N THR A 83 0.59 14.16 0.84
CA THR A 83 0.68 14.86 -0.44
C THR A 83 1.43 13.98 -1.44
N PRO A 84 0.78 13.39 -2.46
CA PRO A 84 1.46 12.54 -3.43
C PRO A 84 2.32 13.37 -4.40
N SER A 85 3.43 12.78 -4.85
CA SER A 85 4.21 13.29 -5.96
C SER A 85 3.49 13.09 -7.31
N ILE A 86 3.96 13.78 -8.34
CA ILE A 86 3.46 13.56 -9.70
C ILE A 86 3.75 12.14 -10.18
N GLU A 87 4.86 11.54 -9.75
CA GLU A 87 5.24 10.17 -10.05
C GLU A 87 4.23 9.17 -9.48
N SER A 88 3.79 9.36 -8.23
CA SER A 88 2.75 8.51 -7.62
C SER A 88 1.38 8.68 -8.28
N ILE A 89 1.02 9.91 -8.65
CA ILE A 89 -0.23 10.16 -9.40
C ILE A 89 -0.17 9.44 -10.75
N MET A 90 0.94 9.61 -11.49
CA MET A 90 1.12 8.97 -12.79
C MET A 90 1.16 7.45 -12.70
N ALA A 91 1.73 6.88 -11.63
CA ALA A 91 1.70 5.44 -11.39
C ALA A 91 0.29 4.89 -11.18
N VAL A 92 -0.61 5.65 -10.56
CA VAL A 92 -2.02 5.27 -10.40
C VAL A 92 -2.80 5.41 -11.71
N VAL A 93 -2.51 6.44 -12.51
CA VAL A 93 -3.20 6.66 -13.79
C VAL A 93 -2.70 5.69 -14.87
N TYR A 94 -1.40 5.39 -14.88
CA TYR A 94 -0.74 4.51 -15.84
C TYR A 94 0.06 3.42 -15.12
N PRO A 95 -0.63 2.50 -14.44
CA PRO A 95 0.02 1.43 -13.69
C PRO A 95 0.69 0.41 -14.62
N LYS A 96 1.68 -0.31 -14.09
CA LYS A 96 2.36 -1.40 -14.81
C LYS A 96 1.74 -2.73 -14.40
N ALA A 97 0.96 -3.30 -15.31
CA ALA A 97 0.33 -4.61 -15.14
C ALA A 97 1.35 -5.67 -14.68
N ASN A 98 1.02 -6.40 -13.63
CA ASN A 98 1.88 -7.44 -13.07
C ASN A 98 1.06 -8.54 -12.38
N PRO A 99 1.64 -9.72 -12.12
CA PRO A 99 0.91 -10.85 -11.54
C PRO A 99 0.88 -10.87 -10.00
N TYR A 100 1.45 -9.87 -9.33
CA TYR A 100 1.67 -9.90 -7.89
C TYR A 100 0.42 -9.49 -7.12
N TRP A 101 0.20 -10.10 -5.96
CA TRP A 101 -0.90 -9.75 -5.06
C TRP A 101 -0.41 -9.26 -3.72
N TYR A 102 0.87 -9.44 -3.42
CA TYR A 102 1.51 -9.08 -2.18
C TYR A 102 2.85 -8.41 -2.46
N PHE A 103 3.24 -7.50 -1.59
CA PHE A 103 4.57 -6.91 -1.56
C PHE A 103 4.97 -6.65 -0.11
N LEU A 104 6.27 -6.50 0.12
CA LEU A 104 6.84 -5.95 1.36
C LEU A 104 8.08 -5.14 1.01
N THR A 105 8.39 -4.15 1.83
CA THR A 105 9.64 -3.38 1.73
C THR A 105 10.55 -3.82 2.87
N ASP A 106 11.78 -4.22 2.57
CA ASP A 106 12.76 -4.61 3.58
C ASP A 106 13.41 -3.38 4.26
N PHE A 107 14.29 -3.61 5.24
CA PHE A 107 14.99 -2.55 5.96
C PHE A 107 15.97 -1.74 5.10
N GLU A 108 16.42 -2.29 3.97
CA GLU A 108 17.29 -1.63 3.00
C GLU A 108 16.49 -0.80 1.97
N GLY A 109 15.17 -0.98 1.95
CA GLY A 109 14.24 -0.29 1.06
C GLY A 109 13.96 -1.03 -0.26
N ASN A 110 14.36 -2.29 -0.39
CA ASN A 110 14.02 -3.11 -1.56
C ASN A 110 12.61 -3.67 -1.43
N VAL A 111 11.90 -3.73 -2.56
CA VAL A 111 10.53 -4.25 -2.61
C VAL A 111 10.53 -5.70 -3.08
N HIS A 112 9.98 -6.58 -2.26
CA HIS A 112 9.87 -8.02 -2.53
C HIS A 112 8.41 -8.38 -2.82
N TYR A 113 8.16 -9.01 -3.96
CA TYR A 113 6.82 -9.29 -4.45
C TYR A 113 6.45 -10.77 -4.29
N GLY A 114 5.14 -11.04 -4.13
CA GLY A 114 4.58 -12.39 -4.07
C GLY A 114 3.25 -12.47 -4.83
N LYS A 115 3.05 -13.56 -5.57
CA LYS A 115 1.79 -13.90 -6.25
C LYS A 115 0.81 -14.57 -5.30
N THR A 116 1.32 -15.29 -4.30
CA THR A 116 0.52 -16.03 -3.31
C THR A 116 0.85 -15.57 -1.89
N LEU A 117 -0.05 -15.88 -0.95
CA LEU A 117 0.19 -15.65 0.47
C LEU A 117 1.39 -16.45 0.99
N GLU A 118 1.60 -17.65 0.46
CA GLU A 118 2.75 -18.50 0.81
C GLU A 118 4.07 -17.85 0.39
N GLU A 119 4.17 -17.35 -0.84
CA GLU A 119 5.33 -16.60 -1.32
C GLU A 119 5.57 -15.35 -0.46
N HIS A 120 4.50 -14.62 -0.10
CA HIS A 120 4.61 -13.45 0.77
C HIS A 120 5.13 -13.81 2.16
N ASN A 121 4.65 -14.89 2.77
CA ASN A 121 5.10 -15.34 4.08
C ASN A 121 6.56 -15.81 4.06
N THR A 122 6.98 -16.47 2.98
CA THR A 122 8.39 -16.83 2.76
C THR A 122 9.26 -15.57 2.66
N ASN A 123 8.87 -14.59 1.84
CA ASN A 123 9.59 -13.32 1.74
C ASN A 123 9.69 -12.61 3.11
N ARG A 124 8.60 -12.62 3.90
CA ARG A 124 8.63 -12.05 5.25
C ARG A 124 9.63 -12.75 6.16
N PHE A 125 9.76 -14.07 6.08
CA PHE A 125 10.75 -14.80 6.87
C PHE A 125 12.19 -14.58 6.40
N THR A 126 12.38 -14.31 5.10
CA THR A 126 13.71 -14.13 4.51
C THR A 126 14.25 -12.71 4.71
N TYR A 127 13.40 -11.69 4.61
CA TYR A 127 13.84 -10.29 4.48
C TYR A 127 13.49 -9.39 5.68
N LEU A 128 12.63 -9.84 6.61
CA LEU A 128 12.18 -9.09 7.79
C LEU A 128 12.53 -9.82 9.09
#